data_AF-A0A0T0M9M2-F1
#
_entry.id   AF-A0A0T0M9M2-F1
#
_cell.length_a   1.000
_cell.length_b   1.000
_cell.length_c   1.000
_cell.angle_alpha   90.00
_cell.angle_beta   90.00
_cell.angle_gamma   90.00
#
_symmetry.space_group_name_H-M   'P 1'
#
loop_
_entity.id
_entity.type
_entity.pdbx_description
1 polymer ?
#
loop_
_entity_poly.entity_id
_entity_poly.type
_entity_poly.pdbx_seq_one_letter_code
_entity_poly.pdbx_strand_id
1 'polypeptide(L)'
;MDSDHKHKVISSFNLPTLGMVVGLSDVEFGFKKGMVLKSISSKRYWEVQSRIIHSSTEKRFDGETEIVSHTNIREIGALKDKTEIINSFEYNIKPIGHHEKPICGDFLVFSVTVAVRVIYKVIDIYDDYLLLDTNNGDTGVMHKKYVADKVQIGDYVRHCEHKVHDLVDEFGNFIIC
;
A
#
# COMPACT_ATOMS: atom_id res chain seq x y z
N MET A 1 5.31 -8.20 11.55
CA MET A 1 6.03 -9.44 11.17
C MET A 1 5.87 -9.61 9.67
N ASP A 2 6.97 -9.81 8.95
CA ASP A 2 6.94 -10.03 7.51
C ASP A 2 6.69 -11.52 7.21
N SER A 3 6.03 -11.84 6.09
CA SER A 3 5.84 -13.22 5.64
C SER A 3 7.14 -13.81 5.09
N ASP A 4 7.33 -15.12 5.28
CA ASP A 4 8.45 -15.85 4.67
C ASP A 4 8.30 -16.00 3.15
N HIS A 5 7.05 -15.99 2.67
CA HIS A 5 6.75 -16.12 1.25
C HIS A 5 7.06 -14.82 0.50
N LYS A 6 7.71 -14.96 -0.65
CA LYS A 6 8.23 -13.86 -1.46
C LYS A 6 7.57 -13.85 -2.83
N HIS A 7 7.17 -12.67 -3.27
CA HIS A 7 6.50 -12.47 -4.55
C HIS A 7 7.39 -11.64 -5.46
N LYS A 8 7.72 -12.16 -6.63
CA LYS A 8 8.60 -11.45 -7.56
C LYS A 8 7.81 -10.39 -8.34
N VAL A 9 8.36 -9.19 -8.44
CA VAL A 9 7.82 -8.14 -9.30
C VAL A 9 8.15 -8.48 -10.75
N ILE A 10 7.13 -8.80 -11.53
CA ILE A 10 7.27 -9.12 -12.97
C ILE A 10 6.98 -7.90 -13.85
N SER A 11 6.15 -6.97 -13.38
CA SER A 11 5.85 -5.71 -14.06
C SER A 11 5.52 -4.62 -13.05
N SER A 12 5.84 -3.36 -13.40
CA SER A 12 5.39 -2.20 -12.62
C SER A 12 5.29 -0.95 -13.49
N PHE A 13 4.10 -0.35 -13.51
CA PHE A 13 3.77 0.79 -14.36
C PHE A 13 2.69 1.65 -13.71
N ASN A 14 2.50 2.87 -14.22
CA ASN A 14 1.43 3.76 -13.80
C ASN A 14 0.39 3.85 -14.90
N LEU A 15 -0.89 3.74 -14.54
CA LEU A 15 -2.02 4.03 -15.41
C LEU A 15 -2.64 5.38 -15.02
N PRO A 16 -2.97 6.25 -15.98
CA PRO A 16 -3.51 7.59 -15.69
C PRO A 16 -4.75 7.60 -14.80
N THR A 17 -5.63 6.61 -14.93
CA THR A 17 -6.92 6.54 -14.22
C THR A 17 -6.88 5.67 -12.97
N LEU A 18 -5.97 4.69 -12.91
CA LEU A 18 -5.94 3.70 -11.83
C LEU A 18 -4.81 3.96 -10.82
N GLY A 19 -3.78 4.70 -11.22
CA GLY A 19 -2.57 4.89 -10.43
C GLY A 19 -1.55 3.78 -10.68
N MET A 20 -0.84 3.38 -9.62
CA MET A 20 0.30 2.47 -9.73
C MET A 20 -0.15 1.02 -9.77
N VAL A 21 0.36 0.28 -10.75
CA VAL A 21 0.07 -1.13 -10.96
C VAL A 21 1.34 -1.94 -10.80
N VAL A 22 1.22 -3.08 -10.11
CA VAL A 22 2.29 -4.08 -9.99
C VAL A 22 1.78 -5.45 -10.41
N GLY A 23 2.53 -6.12 -11.28
CA GLY A 23 2.37 -7.55 -11.54
C GLY A 23 3.28 -8.35 -10.63
N LEU A 24 2.72 -9.33 -9.94
CA LEU A 24 3.43 -10.21 -9.01
C LEU A 24 3.28 -11.67 -9.45
N SER A 25 4.36 -12.45 -9.36
CA SER A 25 4.31 -13.92 -9.50
C SER A 25 4.19 -14.62 -8.15
N ASP A 26 3.91 -15.93 -8.19
CA ASP A 26 3.91 -16.83 -7.03
C ASP A 26 2.87 -16.45 -5.98
N VAL A 27 1.69 -15.99 -6.43
CA VAL A 27 0.60 -15.55 -5.56
C VAL A 27 -0.46 -16.65 -5.43
N GLU A 28 -0.53 -17.31 -4.27
CA GLU A 28 -1.43 -18.46 -4.08
C GLU A 28 -2.85 -18.08 -3.65
N PHE A 29 -2.97 -17.12 -2.73
CA PHE A 29 -4.20 -16.76 -2.03
C PHE A 29 -4.73 -15.36 -2.35
N GLY A 30 -4.03 -14.62 -3.21
CA GLY A 30 -4.32 -13.23 -3.51
C GLY A 30 -4.03 -12.28 -2.33
N PHE A 31 -4.03 -10.98 -2.61
CA PHE A 31 -3.93 -9.94 -1.58
C PHE A 31 -5.24 -9.18 -1.47
N LYS A 32 -5.71 -9.03 -0.23
CA LYS A 32 -6.89 -8.23 0.12
C LYS A 32 -6.55 -6.75 0.18
N LYS A 33 -7.54 -5.90 -0.06
CA LYS A 33 -7.44 -4.46 0.13
C LYS A 33 -6.92 -4.14 1.55
N GLY A 34 -6.00 -3.19 1.64
CA GLY A 34 -5.37 -2.75 2.89
C GLY A 34 -4.15 -3.58 3.32
N MET A 35 -3.90 -4.75 2.69
CA MET A 35 -2.66 -5.49 2.93
C MET A 35 -1.46 -4.67 2.47
N VAL A 36 -0.34 -4.77 3.19
CA VAL A 36 0.88 -4.03 2.89
C VAL A 36 1.96 -4.97 2.38
N LEU A 37 2.54 -4.60 1.24
CA LEU A 37 3.66 -5.25 0.61
C LEU A 37 4.93 -4.43 0.90
N LYS A 38 6.01 -5.12 1.25
CA LYS A 38 7.30 -4.51 1.55
C LYS A 38 8.36 -5.04 0.60
N SER A 39 9.14 -4.15 0.00
CA SER A 39 10.31 -4.51 -0.80
C SER A 39 11.42 -5.06 0.09
N ILE A 40 11.97 -6.21 -0.28
CA ILE A 40 13.12 -6.79 0.42
C ILE A 40 14.37 -5.94 0.22
N SER A 41 14.58 -5.39 -0.98
CA SER A 41 15.78 -4.63 -1.33
C SER A 41 15.73 -3.19 -0.79
N SER A 42 14.70 -2.43 -1.18
CA SER A 42 14.59 -1.00 -0.89
C SER A 42 13.95 -0.69 0.47
N LYS A 43 13.35 -1.69 1.13
CA LYS A 43 12.59 -1.52 2.37
C LYS A 43 11.42 -0.53 2.24
N ARG A 44 10.93 -0.32 1.02
CA ARG A 44 9.75 0.50 0.72
C ARG A 44 8.46 -0.29 0.85
N TYR A 45 7.34 0.42 0.98
CA TYR A 45 6.06 -0.16 1.35
C TYR A 45 4.94 0.30 0.43
N TRP A 46 4.05 -0.61 0.07
CA TRP A 46 2.87 -0.33 -0.75
C TRP A 46 1.64 -1.00 -0.17
N GLU A 47 0.53 -0.27 -0.14
CA GLU A 47 -0.76 -0.77 0.25
C GLU A 47 -1.53 -1.28 -0.97
N VAL A 48 -2.06 -2.49 -0.89
CA VAL A 48 -2.95 -3.06 -1.90
C VAL A 48 -4.29 -2.33 -1.87
N GLN A 49 -4.67 -1.73 -2.99
CA GLN A 49 -5.97 -1.08 -3.16
C GLN A 49 -7.00 -2.06 -3.72
N SER A 50 -6.64 -2.78 -4.78
CA SER A 50 -7.48 -3.78 -5.42
C SER A 50 -6.66 -4.70 -6.33
N ARG A 51 -7.21 -5.88 -6.66
CA ARG A 51 -6.70 -6.71 -7.76
C ARG A 51 -7.26 -6.20 -9.09
N ILE A 52 -6.47 -6.27 -10.15
CA ILE A 52 -6.89 -6.02 -11.53
C ILE A 52 -7.25 -7.35 -12.16
N ILE A 53 -8.41 -7.41 -12.80
CA ILE A 53 -8.98 -8.64 -13.36
C ILE A 53 -9.37 -8.36 -14.79
N HIS A 54 -8.72 -9.04 -15.73
CA HIS A 54 -8.82 -8.75 -17.17
C HIS A 54 -9.85 -9.62 -17.87
N SER A 55 -10.23 -10.76 -17.26
CA SER A 55 -11.21 -11.69 -17.80
C SER A 55 -12.13 -12.27 -16.73
N SER A 56 -13.36 -12.58 -17.11
CA SER A 56 -14.30 -13.34 -16.27
C SER A 56 -13.85 -14.78 -15.98
N THR A 57 -12.87 -15.28 -16.73
CA THR A 57 -12.32 -16.64 -16.59
C THR A 57 -11.14 -16.73 -15.62
N GLU A 58 -10.65 -15.62 -15.08
CA GLU A 58 -9.59 -15.64 -14.07
C GLU A 58 -10.09 -16.19 -12.73
N LYS A 59 -9.22 -16.93 -12.02
CA LYS A 59 -9.47 -17.37 -10.63
C LYS A 59 -9.79 -16.15 -9.77
N ARG A 60 -10.87 -16.23 -8.97
CA ARG A 60 -11.27 -15.19 -8.00
C ARG A 60 -10.76 -15.53 -6.60
N PHE A 61 -10.44 -14.50 -5.83
CA PHE A 61 -10.10 -14.59 -4.41
C PHE A 61 -11.18 -13.91 -3.56
N ASP A 62 -11.27 -14.29 -2.28
CA ASP A 62 -12.29 -13.76 -1.37
C ASP A 62 -12.08 -12.27 -1.07
N GLY A 63 -13.15 -11.47 -1.21
CA GLY A 63 -13.13 -10.04 -0.90
C GLY A 63 -12.61 -9.14 -2.04
N GLU A 64 -12.54 -9.67 -3.26
CA GLU A 64 -12.25 -8.89 -4.45
C GLU A 64 -13.42 -7.97 -4.81
N THR A 65 -13.15 -6.66 -4.84
CA THR A 65 -14.07 -5.66 -5.41
C THR A 65 -13.48 -5.15 -6.72
N GLU A 66 -14.13 -5.48 -7.83
CA GLU A 66 -13.70 -5.17 -9.19
C GLU A 66 -14.05 -3.73 -9.59
N ILE A 67 -13.22 -3.14 -10.46
CA ILE A 67 -13.57 -2.45 -11.72
C ILE A 67 -12.24 -2.11 -12.40
N VAL A 68 -12.00 -2.61 -13.62
CA VAL A 68 -11.49 -1.83 -14.77
C VAL A 68 -11.90 -2.55 -16.07
N SER A 69 -12.97 -2.09 -16.71
CA SER A 69 -13.20 -2.30 -18.13
C SER A 69 -12.60 -1.12 -18.90
N HIS A 70 -11.39 -1.27 -19.44
CA HIS A 70 -10.93 -0.32 -20.46
C HIS A 70 -10.35 -1.04 -21.66
N THR A 71 -11.16 -1.00 -22.70
CA THR A 71 -11.03 -1.40 -24.10
C THR A 71 -9.82 -0.80 -24.85
N ASN A 72 -8.74 -0.43 -24.15
CA ASN A 72 -7.48 0.06 -24.73
C ASN A 72 -6.23 -0.68 -24.22
N ILE A 73 -6.38 -1.83 -23.57
CA ILE A 73 -5.30 -2.81 -23.39
C ILE A 73 -5.03 -3.57 -24.73
N ARG A 74 -5.17 -2.89 -25.88
CA ARG A 74 -4.85 -3.48 -27.19
C ARG A 74 -3.34 -3.61 -27.44
N GLU A 75 -2.48 -3.24 -26.49
CA GLU A 75 -1.02 -3.44 -26.58
C GLU A 75 -0.45 -4.48 -25.59
N ILE A 76 -1.20 -4.96 -24.57
CA ILE A 76 -0.74 -6.12 -23.77
C ILE A 76 -0.98 -7.44 -24.52
N GLY A 77 -1.81 -7.42 -25.56
CA GLY A 77 -1.98 -8.54 -26.50
C GLY A 77 -0.72 -8.91 -27.28
N ALA A 78 0.29 -8.04 -27.34
CA ALA A 78 1.56 -8.29 -28.03
C ALA A 78 2.67 -8.88 -27.13
N LEU A 79 2.39 -9.13 -25.84
CA LEU A 79 3.33 -9.75 -24.89
C LEU A 79 2.96 -11.20 -24.52
N LYS A 80 1.99 -11.80 -25.21
CA LYS A 80 1.61 -13.21 -25.05
C LYS A 80 2.60 -14.23 -25.64
N ASP A 81 3.87 -13.85 -25.77
CA ASP A 81 4.99 -14.75 -26.07
C ASP A 81 5.94 -14.95 -24.87
N LYS A 82 5.42 -14.86 -23.64
CA LYS A 82 6.19 -15.21 -22.44
C LYS A 82 5.44 -16.27 -21.63
N THR A 83 5.79 -17.53 -21.93
CA THR A 83 5.95 -18.63 -20.96
C THR A 83 5.20 -18.47 -19.64
N GLU A 84 4.14 -19.24 -19.46
CA GLU A 84 3.69 -19.88 -18.21
C GLU A 84 4.26 -19.33 -16.89
N ILE A 85 4.00 -18.07 -16.54
CA ILE A 85 4.18 -17.63 -15.15
C ILE A 85 2.91 -18.08 -14.42
N ILE A 86 2.91 -19.31 -13.94
CA ILE A 86 1.85 -19.88 -13.11
C ILE A 86 1.65 -18.95 -11.90
N ASN A 87 0.40 -18.60 -11.59
CA ASN A 87 0.00 -17.77 -10.44
C ASN A 87 0.53 -16.32 -10.44
N SER A 88 0.56 -15.66 -11.60
CA SER A 88 0.81 -14.21 -11.67
C SER A 88 -0.47 -13.38 -11.69
N PHE A 89 -0.53 -12.31 -10.90
CA PHE A 89 -1.66 -11.37 -10.87
C PHE A 89 -1.22 -9.92 -10.77
N GLU A 90 -2.08 -9.02 -11.25
CA GLU A 90 -1.85 -7.57 -11.19
C GLU A 90 -2.66 -6.92 -10.08
N TYR A 91 -2.05 -5.96 -9.40
CA TYR A 91 -2.65 -5.23 -8.29
C TYR A 91 -2.48 -3.73 -8.50
N ASN A 92 -3.56 -2.99 -8.24
CA ASN A 92 -3.47 -1.57 -7.95
C ASN A 92 -2.93 -1.38 -6.54
N ILE A 93 -1.88 -0.59 -6.42
CA ILE A 93 -1.17 -0.34 -5.18
C ILE A 93 -0.96 1.15 -4.95
N LYS A 94 -0.87 1.54 -3.67
CA LYS A 94 -0.56 2.91 -3.25
C LYS A 94 0.73 2.91 -2.45
N PRO A 95 1.75 3.72 -2.81
CA PRO A 95 2.97 3.81 -2.02
C PRO A 95 2.70 4.42 -0.63
N ILE A 96 3.47 4.03 0.37
CA ILE A 96 3.35 4.49 1.77
C ILE A 96 4.61 5.28 2.14
N GLY A 97 4.46 6.57 2.43
CA GLY A 97 5.58 7.45 2.79
C GLY A 97 6.58 7.73 1.65
N HIS A 98 6.23 7.43 0.40
CA HIS A 98 7.03 7.72 -0.79
C HIS A 98 6.16 7.76 -2.07
N HIS A 99 6.78 8.01 -3.22
CA HIS A 99 6.09 8.04 -4.54
C HIS A 99 6.61 6.98 -5.53
N GLU A 100 7.62 6.21 -5.12
CA GLU A 100 8.31 5.25 -5.98
C GLU A 100 7.49 3.98 -6.22
N LYS A 101 7.61 3.42 -7.44
CA LYS A 101 7.01 2.15 -7.82
C LYS A 101 7.90 0.95 -7.47
N PRO A 102 7.34 -0.27 -7.32
CA PRO A 102 8.15 -1.47 -7.17
C PRO A 102 9.11 -1.67 -8.36
N ILE A 103 10.33 -2.12 -8.07
CA ILE A 103 11.34 -2.35 -9.10
C ILE A 103 11.11 -3.74 -9.72
N CYS A 104 11.05 -3.83 -11.05
CA CYS A 104 10.96 -5.12 -11.73
C CYS A 104 12.15 -6.02 -11.37
N GLY A 105 11.88 -7.28 -11.02
CA GLY A 105 12.86 -8.23 -10.53
C GLY A 105 13.11 -8.20 -9.03
N ASP A 106 12.58 -7.21 -8.30
CA ASP A 106 12.58 -7.19 -6.83
C ASP A 106 11.62 -8.23 -6.25
N PHE A 107 11.79 -8.52 -4.96
CA PHE A 107 10.87 -9.37 -4.21
C PHE A 107 10.11 -8.55 -3.18
N LEU A 108 8.80 -8.77 -3.13
CA LEU A 108 7.91 -8.21 -2.12
C LEU A 108 7.48 -9.30 -1.14
N VAL A 109 7.34 -8.93 0.13
CA VAL A 109 6.77 -9.77 1.19
C VAL A 109 5.56 -9.08 1.80
N PHE A 110 4.61 -9.88 2.28
CA PHE A 110 3.51 -9.33 3.07
C PHE A 110 4.04 -8.86 4.43
N SER A 111 3.71 -7.64 4.82
CA SER A 111 4.06 -7.05 6.10
C SER A 111 2.80 -6.91 6.93
N VAL A 112 2.66 -7.74 7.98
CA VAL A 112 1.56 -7.67 8.98
C VAL A 112 1.57 -6.32 9.72
N THR A 113 2.70 -5.64 9.66
CA THR A 113 3.11 -4.54 10.51
C THR A 113 2.40 -3.21 10.25
N VAL A 114 1.35 -3.23 9.41
CA VAL A 114 0.48 -2.07 9.14
C VAL A 114 -1.02 -2.45 9.16
N ALA A 115 -1.38 -3.61 9.71
CA ALA A 115 -2.77 -4.06 9.79
C ALA A 115 -3.51 -3.53 11.03
N VAL A 116 -2.78 -3.13 12.09
CA VAL A 116 -3.34 -2.48 13.28
C VAL A 116 -3.06 -0.98 13.20
N ARG A 117 -3.89 -0.28 12.42
CA ARG A 117 -3.75 1.16 12.17
C ARG A 117 -4.50 1.92 13.25
N VAL A 118 -3.84 2.17 14.38
CA VAL A 118 -4.38 3.16 15.32
C VAL A 118 -4.15 4.54 14.70
N ILE A 119 -5.27 5.19 14.38
CA ILE A 119 -5.30 6.58 13.97
C ILE A 119 -5.36 7.39 15.25
N TYR A 120 -4.46 8.34 15.38
CA TYR A 120 -4.41 9.25 16.50
C TYR A 120 -4.72 10.66 16.02
N LYS A 121 -5.55 11.38 16.76
CA LYS A 121 -5.77 12.80 16.55
C LYS A 121 -4.73 13.61 17.31
N VAL A 122 -4.13 14.60 16.67
CA VAL A 122 -3.26 15.56 17.33
C VAL A 122 -4.13 16.54 18.09
N ILE A 123 -4.04 16.52 19.42
CA ILE A 123 -4.84 17.39 20.29
C ILE A 123 -4.03 18.56 20.87
N ASP A 124 -2.69 18.45 20.90
CA ASP A 124 -1.81 19.54 21.30
C ASP A 124 -0.40 19.38 20.68
N ILE A 125 0.36 20.48 20.60
CA ILE A 125 1.70 20.53 20.01
C ILE A 125 2.66 21.27 20.95
N TYR A 126 3.67 20.55 21.44
CA TYR A 126 4.79 21.09 22.21
C TYR A 126 6.02 21.27 21.32
N ASP A 127 7.10 21.87 21.85
CA ASP A 127 8.32 22.15 21.07
C ASP A 127 8.83 20.92 20.32
N ASP A 128 8.99 19.79 21.00
CA ASP A 128 9.55 18.55 20.45
C ASP A 128 8.52 17.42 20.24
N TYR A 129 7.33 17.55 20.80
CA TYR A 129 6.35 16.46 20.92
C TYR A 129 4.94 16.87 20.48
N LEU A 130 4.15 15.88 20.09
CA LEU A 130 2.73 15.95 19.81
C LEU A 130 1.99 15.19 20.89
N LEU A 131 0.91 15.78 21.41
CA LEU A 131 -0.06 15.06 22.23
C LEU A 131 -1.13 14.48 21.32
N LEU A 132 -1.35 13.18 21.48
CA LEU A 132 -2.19 12.36 20.64
C LEU A 132 -3.35 11.80 21.44
N ASP A 133 -4.51 11.68 20.80
CA ASP A 133 -5.70 11.04 21.36
C ASP A 133 -6.21 9.97 20.39
N THR A 134 -6.78 8.90 20.93
CA THR A 134 -7.45 7.85 20.15
C THR A 134 -8.96 8.01 20.25
N ASN A 135 -9.70 7.38 19.33
CA ASN A 135 -11.16 7.38 19.39
C ASN A 135 -11.74 6.74 20.67
N ASN A 136 -10.92 6.06 21.48
CA ASN A 136 -11.31 5.43 22.74
C ASN A 136 -10.95 6.30 23.98
N GLY A 137 -10.37 7.49 23.78
CA GLY A 137 -9.95 8.39 24.87
C GLY A 137 -8.58 8.06 25.47
N ASP A 138 -7.83 7.13 24.88
CA ASP A 138 -6.44 6.89 25.28
C ASP A 138 -5.54 7.96 24.70
N THR A 139 -4.70 8.56 25.55
CA THR A 139 -3.74 9.58 25.15
C THR A 139 -2.33 9.02 24.99
N GLY A 140 -1.58 9.58 24.04
CA GLY A 140 -0.21 9.20 23.74
C GLY A 140 0.66 10.40 23.43
N VAL A 141 1.98 10.22 23.43
CA VAL A 141 2.95 11.26 23.09
C VAL A 141 3.85 10.77 21.96
N MET A 142 4.07 11.61 20.96
CA MET A 142 4.89 11.28 19.79
C MET A 142 5.89 12.40 19.50
N HIS A 143 7.14 12.06 19.22
CA HIS A 143 8.15 13.07 18.90
C HIS A 143 7.96 13.59 17.47
N LYS A 144 7.97 14.91 17.29
CA LYS A 144 7.79 15.59 15.99
C LYS A 144 8.72 15.10 14.88
N LYS A 145 9.94 14.67 15.21
CA LYS A 145 10.90 14.15 14.22
C LYS A 145 10.41 12.91 13.46
N TYR A 146 9.36 12.29 13.96
CA TYR A 146 8.72 11.13 13.37
C TYR A 146 7.41 11.50 12.66
N VAL A 147 7.11 12.77 12.41
CA VAL A 147 5.91 13.23 11.67
C VAL A 147 6.34 14.27 10.65
N ALA A 148 5.55 14.49 9.61
CA ALA A 148 5.82 15.54 8.63
C ALA A 148 5.90 16.94 9.27
N ASP A 149 6.78 17.80 8.74
CA ASP A 149 7.15 19.11 9.32
C ASP A 149 5.99 20.11 9.49
N LYS A 150 4.81 19.84 8.92
CA LYS A 150 3.66 20.76 8.87
C LYS A 150 2.44 20.33 9.69
N VAL A 151 2.60 19.40 10.63
CA VAL A 151 1.49 18.92 11.48
C VAL A 151 0.83 20.05 12.29
N GLN A 152 -0.49 20.03 12.38
CA GLN A 152 -1.33 20.98 13.10
C GLN A 152 -2.25 20.27 14.10
N ILE A 153 -2.76 21.02 15.08
CA ILE A 153 -3.80 20.51 15.99
C ILE A 153 -5.06 20.21 15.18
N GLY A 154 -5.63 19.02 15.39
CA GLY A 154 -6.77 18.52 14.64
C GLY A 154 -6.39 17.56 13.51
N ASP A 155 -5.13 17.52 13.09
CA ASP A 155 -4.64 16.52 12.13
C ASP A 155 -4.70 15.12 12.72
N TYR A 156 -4.77 14.12 11.84
CA TYR A 156 -4.66 12.73 12.24
C TYR A 156 -3.31 12.17 11.80
N VAL A 157 -2.65 11.46 12.72
CA VAL A 157 -1.41 10.74 12.45
C VAL A 157 -1.69 9.25 12.53
N ARG A 158 -1.20 8.54 11.53
CA ARG A 158 -1.26 7.08 11.51
C ARG A 158 0.06 6.53 12.04
N HIS A 159 -0.01 5.82 13.17
CA HIS A 159 1.16 5.12 13.66
C HIS A 159 1.60 4.07 12.63
N CYS A 160 2.89 4.09 12.33
CA CYS A 160 3.56 3.22 11.36
C CYS A 160 4.88 2.82 12.01
N GLU A 161 5.28 1.56 11.91
CA GLU A 161 6.56 1.09 12.47
C GLU A 161 7.80 1.59 11.70
N HIS A 162 7.63 2.59 10.83
CA HIS A 162 8.73 3.22 10.10
C HIS A 162 9.10 4.50 10.86
N LYS A 163 10.31 5.03 10.61
CA LYS A 163 10.79 6.23 11.32
C LYS A 163 9.87 7.45 11.18
N VAL A 164 8.90 7.45 10.27
CA VAL A 164 7.98 8.57 10.04
C VAL A 164 6.55 8.03 10.00
N HIS A 165 5.67 8.67 10.75
CA HIS A 165 4.24 8.48 10.82
C HIS A 165 3.56 9.32 9.73
N ASP A 166 2.54 8.75 9.12
CA ASP A 166 1.84 9.38 8.00
C ASP A 166 0.77 10.34 8.50
N LEU A 167 0.69 11.54 7.90
CA LEU A 167 -0.47 12.42 8.04
C LEU A 167 -1.64 11.86 7.24
N VAL A 168 -2.76 11.68 7.92
CA VAL A 168 -3.98 11.11 7.38
C VAL A 168 -5.20 11.93 7.80
N ASP A 169 -6.33 11.70 7.14
CA ASP A 169 -7.63 12.17 7.62
C ASP A 169 -8.18 11.23 8.73
N GLU A 170 -9.36 11.57 9.25
CA GLU A 170 -10.06 10.79 10.28
C GLU A 170 -10.41 9.35 9.85
N PHE A 171 -10.39 9.08 8.55
CA PHE A 171 -10.64 7.76 7.95
C PHE A 171 -9.35 7.00 7.61
N GLY A 172 -8.18 7.59 7.86
CA GLY A 172 -6.88 6.99 7.60
C GLY A 172 -6.39 7.13 6.16
N ASN A 173 -7.02 8.00 5.36
CA ASN A 173 -6.54 8.34 4.02
C ASN A 173 -5.43 9.38 4.13
N PHE A 174 -4.33 9.16 3.40
CA PHE A 174 -3.23 10.13 3.33
C PHE A 174 -3.69 11.50 2.86
N ILE A 175 -3.30 12.53 3.60
CA ILE A 175 -3.44 13.93 3.19
C ILE A 175 -2.22 14.25 2.33
N ILE A 176 -2.43 14.63 1.07
CA ILE A 176 -1.35 15.10 0.20
C ILE A 176 -0.98 16.50 0.70
N CYS A 177 0.23 16.65 1.24
CA CYS A 177 0.84 17.95 1.55
C CYS A 177 1.65 18.49 0.38
#